data_AF-A0A0H2M3M8-F1
#
_entry.id   AF-A0A0H2M3M8-F1
#
_cell.length_a   1.000
_cell.length_b   1.000
_cell.length_c   1.000
_cell.angle_alpha   90.00
_cell.angle_beta   90.00
_cell.angle_gamma   90.00
#
_symmetry.space_group_name_H-M   'P 1'
#
loop_
_entity.id
_entity.type
_entity.pdbx_description
1 polymer ?
#
loop_
_entity_poly.entity_id
_entity_poly.type
_entity_poly.pdbx_seq_one_letter_code
_entity_poly.pdbx_strand_id
1 'polypeptide(L)'
;MSEPVNTFEAQQEGRPTGPLVRGYEVIIGFETHAQLSTASKIFSRASTAFGAEPNTQACAVDLALPGTLPVMNKGAVERAIKLGLALGSHIAPRSVFARKNYFYPDLPKGYQISQYEIPVVQGGSVSFFLGEEKKTVRLVRAHLEEDAGKSLHENFIGQSGIDLNRAGTPLLEIVTEPDMRSTAEAVAYARELHKIVTWIGICDGNMQEGSFRCDANVSVRKPGEKLGTRREIKNLNSFKFMQQAIDYEINSQINELEDGRKIEQATVLFDPDTGETRTMRTKEDAADYRYFPDPDLPPLAIEPEWIERVRATMPELPRAMAERYVRDHGMSEYDAAQLTQSPALARYFDDAVKAGATPKLASNWITGEMARRLNAQEIGIEAAPVTAQQLAQLVGRIADGTLPNNAARQVFDALWTGEGSDVDAIIEAKDLKPMSDTGALDKILDEVIAKNAKNVEEYRGGKEKALNGLVGQVMKASGGKANPAQVTELLKAKLG
;
A
#
# COMPACT_ATOMS: atom_id res chain seq x y z
N MET A 1 -36.25 17.46 -14.74
CA MET A 1 -36.79 16.87 -13.51
C MET A 1 -35.60 16.23 -12.81
N SER A 2 -35.12 16.83 -11.72
CA SER A 2 -34.01 16.28 -10.93
C SER A 2 -34.46 14.94 -10.37
N GLU A 3 -33.76 13.85 -10.69
CA GLU A 3 -33.93 12.59 -9.96
C GLU A 3 -33.77 12.88 -8.46
N PRO A 4 -34.59 12.26 -7.59
CA PRO A 4 -34.46 12.46 -6.16
C PRO A 4 -33.04 12.07 -5.75
N VAL A 5 -32.30 13.03 -5.18
CA VAL A 5 -31.01 12.79 -4.55
C VAL A 5 -31.25 11.68 -3.53
N ASN A 6 -30.71 10.50 -3.81
CA ASN A 6 -30.84 9.34 -2.94
C ASN A 6 -30.34 9.76 -1.56
N THR A 7 -31.23 9.83 -0.56
CA THR A 7 -30.84 10.36 0.75
C THR A 7 -29.80 9.43 1.36
N PHE A 8 -28.88 9.99 2.14
CA PHE A 8 -27.86 9.22 2.87
C PHE A 8 -28.46 8.02 3.62
N GLU A 9 -29.64 8.21 4.23
CA GLU A 9 -30.41 7.17 4.91
C GLU A 9 -30.88 6.05 3.97
N ALA A 10 -31.39 6.40 2.78
CA ALA A 10 -31.80 5.43 1.77
C ALA A 10 -30.60 4.64 1.19
N GLN A 11 -29.41 5.26 1.11
CA GLN A 11 -28.18 4.56 0.70
C GLN A 11 -27.68 3.55 1.76
N GLN A 12 -28.12 3.67 3.02
CA GLN A 12 -27.76 2.72 4.10
C GLN A 12 -28.79 1.60 4.30
N GLU A 13 -29.99 1.73 3.73
CA GLU A 13 -31.06 0.75 3.89
C GLU A 13 -30.67 -0.61 3.29
N GLY A 14 -30.94 -1.70 4.02
CA GLY A 14 -30.63 -3.06 3.58
C GLY A 14 -29.15 -3.46 3.61
N ARG A 15 -28.25 -2.60 4.11
CA ARG A 15 -26.83 -2.94 4.21
C ARG A 15 -26.54 -3.87 5.38
N PRO A 16 -25.55 -4.79 5.22
CA PRO A 16 -25.13 -5.65 6.31
C PRO A 16 -24.68 -4.81 7.51
N THR A 17 -25.15 -5.19 8.69
CA THR A 17 -24.61 -4.71 9.95
C THR A 17 -23.24 -5.35 10.12
N GLY A 18 -22.19 -4.54 10.27
CA GLY A 18 -20.87 -5.06 10.66
C GLY A 18 -20.84 -5.55 12.11
N PRO A 19 -19.65 -5.90 12.63
CA PRO A 19 -19.52 -6.29 14.02
C PRO A 19 -19.95 -5.15 14.95
N LEU A 20 -20.82 -5.47 15.91
CA LEU A 20 -21.29 -4.49 16.89
C LEU A 20 -20.20 -4.19 17.92
N VAL A 21 -20.07 -2.92 18.29
CA VAL A 21 -19.23 -2.48 19.41
C VAL A 21 -20.16 -2.11 20.55
N ARG A 22 -20.17 -2.91 21.63
CA ARG A 22 -21.05 -2.70 22.81
C ARG A 22 -22.54 -2.54 22.43
N GLY A 23 -22.99 -3.27 21.41
CA GLY A 23 -24.38 -3.21 20.92
C GLY A 23 -24.67 -2.07 19.93
N TYR A 24 -23.67 -1.30 19.51
CA TYR A 24 -23.81 -0.24 18.51
C TYR A 24 -23.23 -0.66 17.16
N GLU A 25 -23.90 -0.25 16.09
CA GLU A 25 -23.36 -0.26 14.72
C GLU A 25 -22.38 0.90 14.55
N VAL A 26 -21.31 0.64 13.81
CA VAL A 26 -20.29 1.64 13.45
C VAL A 26 -20.45 1.99 11.97
N ILE A 27 -20.42 3.28 11.65
CA ILE A 27 -20.50 3.81 10.30
C ILE A 27 -19.31 4.75 10.09
N ILE A 28 -18.46 4.44 9.10
CA ILE A 28 -17.26 5.20 8.80
C ILE A 28 -17.24 5.59 7.32
N GLY A 29 -16.82 6.82 7.04
CA GLY A 29 -16.45 7.33 5.71
C GLY A 29 -15.09 8.02 5.75
N PHE A 30 -14.41 8.11 4.61
CA PHE A 30 -13.12 8.78 4.48
C PHE A 30 -13.18 9.96 3.51
N GLU A 31 -12.40 10.97 3.84
CA GLU A 31 -11.88 11.99 2.94
C GLU A 31 -10.36 11.79 2.89
N THR A 32 -9.84 11.45 1.71
CA THR A 32 -8.41 11.15 1.53
C THR A 32 -7.80 12.15 0.56
N HIS A 33 -6.74 12.85 0.97
CA HIS A 33 -5.97 13.73 0.11
C HIS A 33 -4.71 13.02 -0.38
N ALA A 34 -4.61 12.84 -1.69
CA ALA A 34 -3.42 12.34 -2.35
C ALA A 34 -2.70 13.47 -3.09
N GLN A 35 -1.47 13.77 -2.67
CA GLN A 35 -0.58 14.69 -3.37
C GLN A 35 -0.13 14.07 -4.70
N LEU A 36 -0.37 14.78 -5.79
CA LEU A 36 -0.11 14.27 -7.12
C LEU A 36 1.37 14.41 -7.50
N SER A 37 1.93 13.36 -8.10
CA SER A 37 3.33 13.22 -8.49
C SER A 37 3.71 14.04 -9.73
N THR A 38 3.31 15.31 -9.85
CA THR A 38 3.67 16.18 -10.98
C THR A 38 4.99 16.90 -10.72
N ALA A 39 5.67 17.35 -11.78
CA ALA A 39 6.90 18.15 -11.65
C ALA A 39 6.65 19.63 -11.33
N SER A 40 5.49 20.16 -11.73
CA SER A 40 5.06 21.53 -11.43
C SER A 40 3.73 21.54 -10.68
N LYS A 41 3.46 22.64 -10.00
CA LYS A 41 2.21 22.92 -9.28
C LYS A 41 0.97 22.88 -10.18
N ILE A 42 -0.22 22.85 -9.56
CA ILE A 42 -1.49 22.63 -10.28
C ILE A 42 -1.90 23.85 -11.11
N PHE A 43 -1.62 25.06 -10.62
CA PHE A 43 -1.98 26.32 -11.28
C PHE A 43 -0.77 27.22 -11.60
N SER A 44 0.45 26.78 -11.28
CA SER A 44 1.67 27.54 -11.49
C SER A 44 2.82 26.66 -12.01
N ARG A 45 3.92 27.29 -12.43
CA ARG A 45 5.11 26.60 -12.96
C ARG A 45 6.16 26.28 -11.90
N ALA A 46 5.93 26.65 -10.64
CA ALA A 46 6.88 26.33 -9.58
C ALA A 46 6.95 24.82 -9.33
N SER A 47 8.08 24.40 -8.78
CA SER A 47 8.37 23.01 -8.45
C SER A 47 7.47 22.48 -7.33
N THR A 48 7.33 21.16 -7.26
CA THR A 48 6.66 20.40 -6.20
C THR A 48 7.65 19.55 -5.38
N ALA A 49 8.94 19.60 -5.72
CA ALA A 49 9.96 18.78 -5.08
C ALA A 49 10.09 19.09 -3.57
N PHE A 50 10.06 18.05 -2.75
CA PHE A 50 10.18 18.14 -1.31
C PHE A 50 11.59 18.55 -0.86
N GLY A 51 11.69 19.10 0.37
CA GLY A 51 12.97 19.36 1.04
C GLY A 51 13.70 20.65 0.65
N ALA A 52 13.08 21.53 -0.12
CA ALA A 52 13.67 22.83 -0.46
C ALA A 52 13.63 23.83 0.71
N GLU A 53 14.55 24.79 0.70
CA GLU A 53 14.56 25.92 1.64
C GLU A 53 13.23 26.68 1.61
N PRO A 54 12.73 27.21 2.76
CA PRO A 54 11.42 27.87 2.84
C PRO A 54 11.22 28.96 1.77
N ASN A 55 10.02 28.99 1.18
CA ASN A 55 9.60 29.97 0.17
C ASN A 55 10.45 30.04 -1.13
N THR A 56 11.32 29.06 -1.42
CA THR A 56 12.10 29.02 -2.68
C THR A 56 11.35 28.38 -3.86
N GLN A 57 10.28 27.64 -3.59
CA GLN A 57 9.40 27.04 -4.60
C GLN A 57 8.04 27.75 -4.67
N ALA A 58 8.00 29.06 -4.44
CA ALA A 58 6.80 29.89 -4.59
C ALA A 58 7.03 30.96 -5.66
N CYS A 59 6.19 30.99 -6.69
CA CYS A 59 6.18 32.03 -7.71
C CYS A 59 5.08 33.08 -7.46
N ALA A 60 4.97 34.09 -8.31
CA ALA A 60 3.99 35.17 -8.16
C ALA A 60 2.53 34.68 -8.03
N VAL A 61 2.18 33.58 -8.70
CA VAL A 61 0.84 32.95 -8.60
C VAL A 61 0.65 32.31 -7.22
N ASP A 62 1.66 31.60 -6.72
CA ASP A 62 1.59 30.92 -5.42
C ASP A 62 1.56 31.93 -4.28
N LEU A 63 2.27 33.07 -4.43
CA LEU A 63 2.25 34.20 -3.51
C LEU A 63 0.96 35.04 -3.59
N ALA A 64 0.06 34.72 -4.53
CA ALA A 64 -1.16 35.47 -4.80
C ALA A 64 -0.93 36.96 -5.08
N LEU A 65 0.12 37.31 -5.84
CA LEU A 65 0.38 38.71 -6.16
C LEU A 65 -0.75 39.29 -7.03
N PRO A 66 -1.12 40.58 -6.84
CA PRO A 66 -2.17 41.22 -7.63
C PRO A 66 -1.93 41.11 -9.14
N GLY A 67 -2.95 40.69 -9.88
CA GLY A 67 -2.91 40.56 -11.34
C GLY A 67 -2.39 39.22 -11.87
N THR A 68 -2.03 38.28 -11.00
CA THR A 68 -1.66 36.92 -11.42
C THR A 68 -2.90 36.07 -11.70
N LEU A 69 -2.76 35.06 -12.58
CA LEU A 69 -3.85 34.16 -12.98
C LEU A 69 -3.41 32.68 -12.89
N PRO A 70 -4.30 31.77 -12.49
CA PRO A 70 -4.03 30.33 -12.47
C PRO A 70 -4.01 29.73 -13.88
N VAL A 71 -3.14 28.74 -14.12
CA VAL A 71 -3.12 27.97 -15.37
C VAL A 71 -3.05 26.47 -15.07
N MET A 72 -4.09 25.73 -15.49
CA MET A 72 -4.26 24.31 -15.17
C MET A 72 -3.13 23.41 -15.69
N ASN A 73 -2.61 22.57 -14.80
CA ASN A 73 -1.62 21.54 -15.10
C ASN A 73 -2.25 20.30 -15.75
N LYS A 74 -1.89 20.02 -17.01
CA LYS A 74 -2.36 18.82 -17.74
C LYS A 74 -2.01 17.50 -17.04
N GLY A 75 -0.80 17.42 -16.47
CA GLY A 75 -0.34 16.21 -15.78
C GLY A 75 -1.11 15.90 -14.48
N ALA A 76 -1.71 16.91 -13.85
CA ALA A 76 -2.61 16.71 -12.71
C ALA A 76 -3.96 16.11 -13.16
N VAL A 77 -4.51 16.60 -14.28
CA VAL A 77 -5.73 16.04 -14.90
C VAL A 77 -5.53 14.58 -15.30
N GLU A 78 -4.40 14.26 -15.94
CA GLU A 78 -4.09 12.88 -16.34
C GLU A 78 -4.04 11.92 -15.14
N ARG A 79 -3.53 12.38 -13.98
CA ARG A 79 -3.51 11.59 -12.75
C ARG A 79 -4.90 11.37 -12.17
N ALA A 80 -5.77 12.37 -12.23
CA ALA A 80 -7.18 12.21 -11.86
C ALA A 80 -7.89 11.20 -12.77
N ILE A 81 -7.66 11.27 -14.09
CA ILE A 81 -8.18 10.28 -15.05
C ILE A 81 -7.67 8.88 -14.73
N LYS A 82 -6.36 8.71 -14.47
CA LYS A 82 -5.76 7.43 -14.07
C LYS A 82 -6.45 6.84 -12.83
N LEU A 83 -6.70 7.65 -11.81
CA LEU A 83 -7.42 7.19 -10.62
C LEU A 83 -8.82 6.71 -10.98
N GLY A 84 -9.60 7.54 -11.68
CA GLY A 84 -10.98 7.17 -11.99
C GLY A 84 -11.06 5.92 -12.86
N LEU A 85 -10.14 5.73 -13.81
CA LEU A 85 -10.03 4.48 -14.58
C LEU A 85 -9.67 3.28 -13.69
N ALA A 86 -8.73 3.43 -12.76
CA ALA A 86 -8.32 2.37 -11.83
C ALA A 86 -9.44 1.93 -10.90
N LEU A 87 -10.32 2.86 -10.51
CA LEU A 87 -11.42 2.64 -9.58
C LEU A 87 -12.76 2.35 -10.26
N GLY A 88 -12.77 2.17 -11.60
CA GLY A 88 -13.99 1.94 -12.37
C GLY A 88 -15.02 3.08 -12.27
N SER A 89 -14.55 4.30 -12.09
CA SER A 89 -15.37 5.50 -11.92
C SER A 89 -15.79 6.09 -13.27
N HIS A 90 -16.83 6.93 -13.24
CA HIS A 90 -17.17 7.78 -14.38
C HIS A 90 -16.23 9.00 -14.42
N ILE A 91 -15.58 9.23 -15.56
CA ILE A 91 -14.80 10.45 -15.80
C ILE A 91 -15.71 11.47 -16.47
N ALA A 92 -15.90 12.62 -15.83
CA ALA A 92 -16.77 13.66 -16.36
C ALA A 92 -16.18 14.24 -17.66
N PRO A 93 -16.93 14.31 -18.78
CA PRO A 93 -16.44 14.91 -20.03
C PRO A 93 -16.22 16.41 -19.92
N ARG A 94 -16.81 17.03 -18.90
CA ARG A 94 -16.64 18.43 -18.54
C ARG A 94 -16.56 18.54 -17.02
N SER A 95 -15.66 19.36 -16.52
CA SER A 95 -15.48 19.63 -15.09
C SER A 95 -15.27 21.13 -14.85
N VAL A 96 -15.70 21.63 -13.69
CA VAL A 96 -15.67 23.06 -13.37
C VAL A 96 -14.94 23.27 -12.04
N PHE A 97 -13.89 24.09 -12.08
CA PHE A 97 -13.21 24.56 -10.87
C PHE A 97 -14.05 25.62 -10.17
N ALA A 98 -13.99 25.63 -8.85
CA ALA A 98 -14.71 26.55 -7.98
C ALA A 98 -13.77 27.08 -6.90
N ARG A 99 -14.08 28.27 -6.38
CA ARG A 99 -13.37 28.86 -5.25
C ARG A 99 -14.03 28.45 -3.95
N LYS A 100 -13.28 27.79 -3.07
CA LYS A 100 -13.61 27.54 -1.67
C LYS A 100 -13.02 28.68 -0.85
N ASN A 101 -13.85 29.64 -0.41
CA ASN A 101 -13.39 30.88 0.20
C ASN A 101 -13.22 30.72 1.71
N TYR A 102 -11.99 30.88 2.21
CA TYR A 102 -11.69 30.96 3.64
C TYR A 102 -10.36 31.68 3.86
N PHE A 103 -10.22 32.38 4.98
CA PHE A 103 -9.02 33.13 5.30
C PHE A 103 -8.16 32.33 6.26
N TYR A 104 -6.93 32.03 5.84
CA TYR A 104 -5.92 31.44 6.70
C TYR A 104 -4.51 31.85 6.20
N PRO A 105 -3.52 32.05 7.08
CA PRO A 105 -2.21 32.58 6.67
C PRO A 105 -1.44 31.74 5.64
N ASP A 106 -1.65 30.43 5.60
CA ASP A 106 -1.04 29.53 4.61
C ASP A 106 -1.79 29.45 3.27
N LEU A 107 -2.92 30.16 3.14
CA LEU A 107 -3.72 30.25 1.93
C LEU A 107 -3.71 31.68 1.37
N PRO A 108 -2.67 32.05 0.59
CA PRO A 108 -2.39 33.44 0.24
C PRO A 108 -3.49 34.10 -0.60
N LYS A 109 -4.25 33.34 -1.38
CA LYS A 109 -5.35 33.86 -2.22
C LYS A 109 -6.60 34.25 -1.42
N GLY A 110 -6.73 33.80 -0.16
CA GLY A 110 -7.99 33.88 0.59
C GLY A 110 -9.10 32.97 0.08
N TYR A 111 -8.77 32.09 -0.89
CA TYR A 111 -9.60 31.00 -1.38
C TYR A 111 -8.72 29.89 -1.92
N GLN A 112 -9.21 28.65 -1.83
CA GLN A 112 -8.60 27.48 -2.43
C GLN A 112 -9.36 27.17 -3.72
N ILE A 113 -8.65 27.01 -4.83
CA ILE A 113 -9.24 26.52 -6.07
C ILE A 113 -9.40 25.00 -5.95
N SER A 114 -10.65 24.54 -5.97
CA SER A 114 -11.05 23.14 -5.86
C SER A 114 -12.16 22.85 -6.89
N GLN A 115 -12.91 21.77 -6.76
CA GLN A 115 -14.07 21.47 -7.59
C GLN A 115 -15.27 21.19 -6.71
N TYR A 116 -16.45 21.71 -7.07
CA TYR A 116 -17.64 21.54 -6.25
C TYR A 116 -18.73 20.72 -6.95
N GLU A 117 -19.39 21.26 -7.97
CA GLU A 117 -20.56 20.59 -8.57
C GLU A 117 -20.21 19.43 -9.50
N ILE A 118 -19.19 19.60 -10.35
CA ILE A 118 -18.84 18.65 -11.41
C ILE A 118 -17.36 18.25 -11.28
N PRO A 119 -17.02 17.29 -10.39
CA PRO A 119 -15.65 16.80 -10.23
C PRO A 119 -15.21 15.95 -11.42
N VAL A 120 -13.89 15.81 -11.59
CA VAL A 120 -13.31 14.97 -12.67
C VAL A 120 -13.73 13.50 -12.54
N VAL A 121 -13.70 12.95 -11.33
CA VAL A 121 -14.01 11.54 -11.06
C VAL A 121 -15.28 11.45 -10.24
N GLN A 122 -16.25 10.67 -10.72
CA GLN A 122 -17.57 10.50 -10.12
C GLN A 122 -17.85 9.01 -9.88
N GLY A 123 -18.23 8.66 -8.65
CA GLY A 123 -18.48 7.26 -8.29
C GLY A 123 -17.20 6.42 -8.25
N GLY A 124 -17.36 5.11 -8.46
CA GLY A 124 -16.29 4.11 -8.41
C GLY A 124 -16.32 3.29 -7.13
N SER A 125 -15.35 2.38 -7.00
CA SER A 125 -15.22 1.55 -5.80
C SER A 125 -13.81 1.01 -5.61
N VAL A 126 -13.46 0.72 -4.36
CA VAL A 126 -12.27 -0.03 -3.97
C VAL A 126 -12.71 -1.35 -3.34
N SER A 127 -12.23 -2.46 -3.88
CA SER A 127 -12.44 -3.79 -3.30
C SER A 127 -11.17 -4.30 -2.67
N PHE A 128 -11.28 -4.83 -1.45
CA PHE A 128 -10.16 -5.39 -0.68
C PHE A 128 -10.61 -6.65 0.06
N PHE A 129 -9.66 -7.40 0.61
CA PHE A 129 -9.93 -8.56 1.44
C PHE A 129 -9.71 -8.22 2.92
N LEU A 130 -10.65 -8.65 3.77
CA LEU A 130 -10.50 -8.67 5.22
C LEU A 130 -10.57 -10.12 5.69
N GLY A 131 -9.42 -10.73 5.96
CA GLY A 131 -9.32 -12.18 6.06
C GLY A 131 -9.64 -12.82 4.71
N GLU A 132 -10.58 -13.76 4.69
CA GLU A 132 -11.05 -14.42 3.46
C GLU A 132 -12.25 -13.68 2.80
N GLU A 133 -12.82 -12.68 3.47
CA GLU A 133 -14.00 -11.97 2.98
C GLU A 133 -13.62 -10.82 2.05
N LYS A 134 -14.18 -10.80 0.84
CA LYS A 134 -14.08 -9.67 -0.08
C LYS A 134 -15.04 -8.56 0.35
N LYS A 135 -14.51 -7.40 0.69
CA LYS A 135 -15.25 -6.16 0.96
C LYS A 135 -15.17 -5.21 -0.22
N THR A 136 -16.11 -4.28 -0.33
CA THR A 136 -16.10 -3.22 -1.34
C THR A 136 -16.65 -1.93 -0.74
N VAL A 137 -15.90 -0.84 -0.90
CA VAL A 137 -16.26 0.51 -0.48
C VAL A 137 -16.48 1.34 -1.73
N ARG A 138 -17.65 1.95 -1.85
CA ARG A 138 -17.96 2.86 -2.97
C ARG A 138 -17.37 4.24 -2.73
N LEU A 139 -17.11 4.93 -3.82
CA LEU A 139 -16.67 6.32 -3.82
C LEU A 139 -17.85 7.21 -4.20
N VAL A 140 -17.90 8.39 -3.60
CA VAL A 140 -18.76 9.48 -4.06
C VAL A 140 -18.09 10.16 -5.26
N ARG A 141 -16.81 10.53 -5.10
CA ARG A 141 -16.05 11.35 -6.05
C ARG A 141 -14.55 11.31 -5.76
N ALA A 142 -13.77 11.74 -6.76
CA ALA A 142 -12.42 12.26 -6.53
C ALA A 142 -12.20 13.53 -7.34
N HIS A 143 -11.63 14.56 -6.73
CA HIS A 143 -11.60 15.89 -7.35
C HIS A 143 -10.30 16.64 -7.12
N LEU A 144 -9.95 17.47 -8.10
CA LEU A 144 -8.69 18.21 -8.12
C LEU A 144 -8.79 19.47 -7.29
N GLU A 145 -7.75 19.73 -6.52
CA GLU A 145 -7.60 20.98 -5.79
C GLU A 145 -6.12 21.32 -5.58
N GLU A 146 -5.86 22.51 -5.06
CA GLU A 146 -4.53 22.93 -4.65
C GLU A 146 -4.32 22.78 -3.15
N ASP A 147 -3.11 22.39 -2.73
CA ASP A 147 -2.76 22.39 -1.31
C ASP A 147 -2.47 23.81 -0.80
N ALA A 148 -2.62 23.98 0.51
CA ALA A 148 -2.18 25.17 1.21
C ALA A 148 -0.68 25.09 1.58
N GLY A 149 -0.13 26.22 2.00
CA GLY A 149 1.21 26.29 2.58
C GLY A 149 1.31 25.54 3.91
N LYS A 150 2.40 25.80 4.64
CA LYS A 150 2.62 25.27 5.98
C LYS A 150 2.76 26.42 6.97
N SER A 151 2.03 26.32 8.08
CA SER A 151 2.20 27.18 9.25
C SER A 151 3.13 26.49 10.26
N LEU A 152 4.19 27.19 10.69
CA LEU A 152 5.15 26.73 11.68
C LEU A 152 5.05 27.61 12.92
N HIS A 153 4.69 26.99 14.04
CA HIS A 153 4.57 27.69 15.34
C HIS A 153 5.81 27.46 16.21
N GLU A 154 6.41 26.28 16.08
CA GLU A 154 7.65 25.91 16.77
C GLU A 154 8.78 26.81 16.26
N ASN A 155 9.50 27.45 17.18
CA ASN A 155 10.58 28.43 16.96
C ASN A 155 10.17 29.89 16.66
N PHE A 156 8.87 30.21 16.62
CA PHE A 156 8.39 31.58 16.42
C PHE A 156 7.61 32.07 17.65
N ILE A 157 8.32 32.53 18.68
CA ILE A 157 7.71 32.99 19.95
C ILE A 157 6.73 34.14 19.67
N GLY A 158 5.44 33.91 19.97
CA GLY A 158 4.37 34.90 19.80
C GLY A 158 4.00 35.20 18.34
N GLN A 159 4.52 34.43 17.37
CA GLN A 159 4.26 34.59 15.94
C GLN A 159 4.11 33.23 15.26
N SER A 160 4.00 33.21 13.94
CA SER A 160 4.00 31.96 13.16
C SER A 160 4.76 32.20 11.87
N GLY A 161 5.66 31.29 11.51
CA GLY A 161 6.36 31.29 10.24
C GLY A 161 5.50 30.65 9.16
N ILE A 162 5.38 31.29 8.00
CA ILE A 162 4.61 30.77 6.86
C ILE A 162 5.58 30.35 5.75
N ASP A 163 5.47 29.08 5.35
CA ASP A 163 6.18 28.53 4.20
C ASP A 163 5.20 28.16 3.08
N LEU A 164 5.33 28.84 1.94
CA LEU A 164 4.48 28.69 0.77
C LEU A 164 5.06 27.73 -0.29
N ASN A 165 6.14 27.01 0.02
CA ASN A 165 6.67 25.98 -0.87
C ASN A 165 5.60 24.97 -1.30
N ARG A 166 4.72 24.56 -0.38
CA ARG A 166 3.63 23.60 -0.66
C ARG A 166 2.37 24.24 -1.27
N ALA A 167 2.17 25.54 -1.11
CA ALA A 167 0.98 26.22 -1.61
C ALA A 167 0.88 26.07 -3.13
N GLY A 168 -0.23 25.52 -3.65
CA GLY A 168 -0.40 25.25 -5.08
C GLY A 168 0.02 23.85 -5.54
N THR A 169 0.55 23.00 -4.65
CA THR A 169 0.83 21.59 -5.02
C THR A 169 -0.48 20.88 -5.37
N PRO A 170 -0.56 20.07 -6.44
CA PRO A 170 -1.82 19.44 -6.82
C PRO A 170 -2.21 18.34 -5.83
N LEU A 171 -3.46 18.38 -5.40
CA LEU A 171 -4.10 17.34 -4.61
C LEU A 171 -5.25 16.72 -5.39
N LEU A 172 -5.54 15.47 -5.03
CA LEU A 172 -6.75 14.77 -5.41
C LEU A 172 -7.46 14.36 -4.12
N GLU A 173 -8.60 14.98 -3.83
CA GLU A 173 -9.43 14.64 -2.67
C GLU A 173 -10.42 13.55 -3.08
N ILE A 174 -10.27 12.37 -2.46
CA ILE A 174 -10.99 11.12 -2.74
C ILE A 174 -11.96 10.89 -1.58
N VAL A 175 -13.26 10.92 -1.89
CA VAL A 175 -14.32 10.85 -0.87
C VAL A 175 -15.10 9.56 -1.03
N THR A 176 -15.21 8.80 0.06
CA THR A 176 -15.98 7.55 0.07
C THR A 176 -17.43 7.78 0.40
N GLU A 177 -18.27 6.85 -0.05
CA GLU A 177 -19.53 6.61 0.64
C GLU A 177 -19.21 6.07 2.05
N PRO A 178 -20.12 6.22 3.04
CA PRO A 178 -19.93 5.76 4.42
C PRO A 178 -20.08 4.23 4.55
N ASP A 179 -19.38 3.46 3.72
CA ASP A 179 -19.63 2.03 3.52
C ASP A 179 -18.97 1.15 4.60
N MET A 180 -17.98 1.67 5.31
CA MET A 180 -17.17 0.90 6.25
C MET A 180 -17.92 0.70 7.57
N ARG A 181 -17.80 -0.50 8.15
CA ARG A 181 -18.54 -0.92 9.35
C ARG A 181 -17.68 -1.31 10.54
N SER A 182 -16.37 -1.19 10.40
CA SER A 182 -15.43 -1.44 11.49
C SER A 182 -14.13 -0.72 11.23
N THR A 183 -13.34 -0.51 12.29
CA THR A 183 -11.99 0.04 12.18
C THR A 183 -11.08 -0.85 11.32
N ALA A 184 -11.26 -2.17 11.38
CA ALA A 184 -10.50 -3.12 10.56
C ALA A 184 -10.79 -2.93 9.05
N GLU A 185 -12.06 -2.74 8.68
CA GLU A 185 -12.42 -2.38 7.30
C GLU A 185 -11.85 -1.03 6.90
N ALA A 186 -11.87 -0.04 7.80
CA ALA A 186 -11.34 1.30 7.53
C ALA A 186 -9.84 1.29 7.21
N VAL A 187 -9.05 0.58 8.03
CA VAL A 187 -7.60 0.44 7.80
C VAL A 187 -7.31 -0.36 6.53
N ALA A 188 -8.05 -1.44 6.28
CA ALA A 188 -7.88 -2.26 5.09
C ALA A 188 -8.20 -1.47 3.80
N TYR A 189 -9.28 -0.69 3.81
CA TYR A 189 -9.61 0.24 2.73
C TYR A 189 -8.48 1.25 2.49
N ALA A 190 -8.01 1.93 3.54
CA ALA A 190 -7.00 2.97 3.42
C ALA A 190 -5.68 2.41 2.86
N ARG A 191 -5.31 1.19 3.26
CA ARG A 191 -4.14 0.46 2.71
C ARG A 191 -4.33 0.09 1.25
N GLU A 192 -5.50 -0.40 0.86
CA GLU A 192 -5.75 -0.74 -0.54
C GLU A 192 -5.77 0.50 -1.43
N LEU A 193 -6.39 1.60 -0.98
CA LEU A 193 -6.34 2.87 -1.71
C LEU A 193 -4.90 3.37 -1.85
N HIS A 194 -4.12 3.34 -0.77
CA HIS A 194 -2.69 3.69 -0.78
C HIS A 194 -1.91 2.85 -1.80
N LYS A 195 -2.13 1.52 -1.80
CA LYS A 195 -1.54 0.60 -2.78
C LYS A 195 -1.93 0.98 -4.21
N ILE A 196 -3.20 1.28 -4.46
CA ILE A 196 -3.67 1.65 -5.80
C ILE A 196 -2.98 2.92 -6.27
N VAL A 197 -3.03 4.01 -5.49
CA VAL A 197 -2.49 5.33 -5.91
C VAL A 197 -0.97 5.31 -6.15
N THR A 198 -0.24 4.52 -5.37
CA THR A 198 1.20 4.31 -5.55
C THR A 198 1.48 3.43 -6.76
N TRP A 199 0.68 2.36 -6.97
CA TRP A 199 0.83 1.45 -8.11
C TRP A 199 0.64 2.15 -9.46
N ILE A 200 -0.40 2.98 -9.59
CA ILE A 200 -0.65 3.74 -10.83
C ILE A 200 0.26 4.98 -10.96
N GLY A 201 1.14 5.20 -9.98
CA GLY A 201 2.17 6.23 -9.98
C GLY A 201 1.63 7.65 -9.88
N ILE A 202 0.46 7.85 -9.29
CA ILE A 202 -0.14 9.19 -9.16
C ILE A 202 0.29 9.91 -7.88
N CYS A 203 0.73 9.20 -6.85
CA CYS A 203 1.14 9.70 -5.53
C CYS A 203 2.24 8.77 -5.00
N ASP A 204 3.24 9.30 -4.28
CA ASP A 204 4.30 8.50 -3.65
C ASP A 204 3.81 7.74 -2.39
N GLY A 205 2.66 8.13 -1.84
CA GLY A 205 2.04 7.51 -0.70
C GLY A 205 2.71 7.81 0.65
N ASN A 206 3.67 8.74 0.73
CA ASN A 206 4.37 9.02 1.98
C ASN A 206 3.44 9.75 2.97
N MET A 207 2.95 9.01 3.98
CA MET A 207 2.06 9.57 4.99
C MET A 207 2.79 10.49 5.98
N GLN A 208 4.09 10.26 6.23
CA GLN A 208 4.87 11.08 7.17
C GLN A 208 5.17 12.46 6.60
N GLU A 209 5.47 12.52 5.29
CA GLU A 209 5.67 13.78 4.57
C GLU A 209 4.34 14.46 4.19
N GLY A 210 3.21 13.80 4.41
CA GLY A 210 1.86 14.33 4.17
C GLY A 210 1.39 14.21 2.71
N SER A 211 2.10 13.46 1.87
CA SER A 211 1.69 13.16 0.49
C SER A 211 0.41 12.34 0.42
N PHE A 212 0.12 11.54 1.45
CA PHE A 212 -1.14 10.80 1.57
C PHE A 212 -1.73 11.00 2.97
N ARG A 213 -2.86 11.71 3.04
CA ARG A 213 -3.55 12.09 4.28
C ARG A 213 -4.95 11.52 4.28
N CYS A 214 -5.40 11.02 5.42
CA CYS A 214 -6.78 10.55 5.59
C CYS A 214 -7.45 11.27 6.75
N ASP A 215 -8.72 11.61 6.53
CA ASP A 215 -9.62 12.14 7.54
C ASP A 215 -10.82 11.20 7.68
N ALA A 216 -11.07 10.73 8.90
CA ALA A 216 -12.11 9.74 9.18
C ALA A 216 -13.38 10.42 9.71
N ASN A 217 -14.52 10.17 9.09
CA ASN A 217 -15.83 10.55 9.60
C ASN A 217 -16.45 9.34 10.30
N VAL A 218 -16.63 9.42 11.62
CA VAL A 218 -17.08 8.29 12.47
C VAL A 218 -18.42 8.62 13.11
N SER A 219 -19.36 7.68 13.05
CA SER A 219 -20.63 7.75 13.77
C SER A 219 -21.03 6.36 14.28
N VAL A 220 -21.74 6.33 15.41
CA VAL A 220 -22.34 5.11 15.97
C VAL A 220 -23.85 5.27 16.13
N ARG A 221 -24.58 4.15 16.07
CA ARG A 221 -26.02 4.09 16.37
C ARG A 221 -26.42 2.73 16.91
N LYS A 222 -27.58 2.59 17.54
CA LYS A 222 -28.14 1.26 17.81
C LYS A 222 -28.72 0.65 16.53
N PRO A 223 -28.70 -0.69 16.39
CA PRO A 223 -29.31 -1.35 15.25
C PRO A 223 -30.76 -0.94 15.03
N GLY A 224 -31.09 -0.61 13.77
CA GLY A 224 -32.44 -0.16 13.37
C GLY A 224 -32.77 1.31 13.69
N GLU A 225 -31.90 2.05 14.38
CA GLU A 225 -32.10 3.48 14.61
C GLU A 225 -31.64 4.35 13.41
N LYS A 226 -32.02 5.64 13.44
CA LYS A 226 -31.50 6.63 12.48
C LYS A 226 -29.99 6.78 12.62
N LEU A 227 -29.36 7.29 11.57
CA LEU A 227 -27.91 7.53 11.56
C LEU A 227 -27.55 8.58 12.62
N GLY A 228 -26.50 8.30 13.39
CA GLY A 228 -26.03 9.16 14.47
C GLY A 228 -25.35 10.42 13.96
N THR A 229 -25.02 11.33 14.88
CA THR A 229 -24.16 12.48 14.58
C THR A 229 -22.76 11.98 14.27
N ARG A 230 -22.12 12.53 13.23
CA ARG A 230 -20.72 12.23 12.90
C ARG A 230 -19.75 13.16 13.61
N ARG A 231 -18.58 12.64 13.96
CA ARG A 231 -17.40 13.41 14.33
C ARG A 231 -16.27 13.11 13.34
N GLU A 232 -15.51 14.14 13.00
CA GLU A 232 -14.47 14.08 11.97
C GLU A 232 -13.09 14.11 12.63
N ILE A 233 -12.31 13.06 12.44
CA ILE A 233 -10.92 12.95 12.90
C ILE A 233 -10.01 13.42 11.76
N LYS A 234 -9.30 14.54 11.95
CA LYS A 234 -8.40 15.10 10.94
C LYS A 234 -6.95 14.60 11.11
N ASN A 235 -6.20 14.63 10.00
CA ASN A 235 -4.74 14.49 9.96
C ASN A 235 -4.20 13.12 10.41
N LEU A 236 -4.83 12.03 9.95
CA LEU A 236 -4.37 10.66 10.25
C LEU A 236 -3.21 10.27 9.32
N ASN A 237 -1.98 10.42 9.82
CA ASN A 237 -0.74 10.20 9.06
C ASN A 237 -0.11 8.81 9.29
N SER A 238 -0.85 7.86 9.87
CA SER A 238 -0.40 6.49 10.08
C SER A 238 -1.60 5.55 10.18
N PHE A 239 -1.52 4.39 9.53
CA PHE A 239 -2.58 3.36 9.64
C PHE A 239 -2.78 2.86 11.08
N LYS A 240 -1.72 2.84 11.90
CA LYS A 240 -1.82 2.45 13.32
C LYS A 240 -2.57 3.53 14.12
N PHE A 241 -2.22 4.80 13.91
CA PHE A 241 -2.88 5.91 14.60
C PHE A 241 -4.32 6.10 14.12
N MET A 242 -4.59 5.84 12.84
CA MET A 242 -5.95 5.75 12.30
C MET A 242 -6.79 4.72 13.06
N GLN A 243 -6.25 3.51 13.27
CA GLN A 243 -6.95 2.49 14.05
C GLN A 243 -7.26 2.98 15.46
N GLN A 244 -6.24 3.45 16.19
CA GLN A 244 -6.39 3.90 17.57
C GLN A 244 -7.37 5.06 17.70
N ALA A 245 -7.30 6.04 16.79
CA ALA A 245 -8.17 7.21 16.81
C ALA A 245 -9.64 6.84 16.57
N ILE A 246 -9.91 5.98 15.57
CA ILE A 246 -11.27 5.52 15.27
C ILE A 246 -11.81 4.69 16.43
N ASP A 247 -11.02 3.76 16.98
CA ASP A 247 -11.43 2.94 18.13
C ASP A 247 -11.75 3.79 19.36
N TYR A 248 -10.94 4.82 19.64
CA TYR A 248 -11.19 5.78 20.71
C TYR A 248 -12.50 6.53 20.48
N GLU A 249 -12.70 7.08 19.28
CA GLU A 249 -13.87 7.88 18.93
C GLU A 249 -15.17 7.07 18.99
N ILE A 250 -15.15 5.81 18.51
CA ILE A 250 -16.29 4.88 18.65
C ILE A 250 -16.67 4.72 20.13
N ASN A 251 -15.70 4.41 20.99
CA ASN A 251 -15.97 4.18 22.41
C ASN A 251 -16.39 5.47 23.14
N SER A 252 -15.80 6.61 22.79
CA SER A 252 -16.16 7.92 23.32
C SER A 252 -17.63 8.25 22.99
N GLN A 253 -18.05 8.08 21.73
CA GLN A 253 -19.45 8.31 21.34
C GLN A 253 -20.41 7.36 22.06
N ILE A 254 -20.07 6.08 22.18
CA ILE A 254 -20.90 5.11 22.91
C ILE A 254 -21.06 5.51 24.37
N ASN A 255 -19.98 5.94 25.05
CA ASN A 255 -20.05 6.38 26.45
C ASN A 255 -20.98 7.59 26.63
N GLU A 256 -20.85 8.60 25.76
CA GLU A 256 -21.74 9.77 25.80
C GLU A 256 -23.22 9.37 25.62
N LEU A 257 -23.52 8.48 24.67
CA LEU A 257 -24.88 8.00 24.42
C LEU A 257 -25.42 7.14 25.58
N GLU A 258 -24.61 6.28 26.18
CA GLU A 258 -24.99 5.47 27.35
C GLU A 258 -25.23 6.31 28.60
N ASP A 259 -24.52 7.43 28.75
CA ASP A 259 -24.75 8.43 29.79
C ASP A 259 -25.97 9.32 29.51
N GLY A 260 -26.71 9.07 28.42
CA GLY A 260 -27.89 9.85 28.01
C GLY A 260 -27.55 11.23 27.43
N ARG A 261 -26.29 11.49 27.10
CA ARG A 261 -25.83 12.71 26.44
C ARG A 261 -25.95 12.58 24.92
N LYS A 262 -25.87 13.72 24.22
CA LYS A 262 -25.96 13.78 22.75
C LYS A 262 -24.58 13.95 22.15
N ILE A 263 -24.34 13.32 21.02
CA ILE A 263 -23.12 13.55 20.24
C ILE A 263 -23.26 14.89 19.50
N GLU A 264 -22.30 15.77 19.76
CA GLU A 264 -22.13 17.03 19.04
C GLU A 264 -21.24 16.82 17.81
N GLN A 265 -21.60 17.46 16.70
CA GLN A 265 -20.76 17.42 15.52
C GLN A 265 -19.51 18.28 15.76
N ALA A 266 -18.34 17.66 15.67
CA ALA A 266 -17.07 18.30 15.93
C ALA A 266 -15.97 17.77 15.00
N THR A 267 -14.98 18.62 14.76
CA THR A 267 -13.69 18.21 14.20
C THR A 267 -12.72 17.97 15.36
N VAL A 268 -12.08 16.82 15.38
CA VAL A 268 -11.14 16.38 16.42
C VAL A 268 -9.77 16.07 15.83
N LEU A 269 -8.73 16.17 16.67
CA LEU A 269 -7.38 15.70 16.37
C LEU A 269 -7.04 14.54 17.29
N PHE A 270 -6.29 13.57 16.77
CA PHE A 270 -5.75 12.47 17.56
C PHE A 270 -4.38 12.84 18.14
N ASP A 271 -4.20 12.65 19.44
CA ASP A 271 -2.91 12.78 20.13
C ASP A 271 -2.29 11.38 20.30
N PRO A 272 -1.19 11.06 19.58
CA PRO A 272 -0.56 9.74 19.67
C PRO A 272 0.08 9.42 21.03
N ASP A 273 0.42 10.44 21.82
CA ASP A 273 1.08 10.26 23.11
C ASP A 273 0.06 9.85 24.19
N THR A 274 -1.14 10.45 24.16
CA THR A 274 -2.22 10.08 25.09
C THR A 274 -3.14 8.98 24.54
N GLY A 275 -3.18 8.80 23.22
CA GLY A 275 -4.10 7.89 22.55
C GLY A 275 -5.55 8.39 22.52
N GLU A 276 -5.76 9.70 22.69
CA GLU A 276 -7.08 10.32 22.81
C GLU A 276 -7.37 11.30 21.68
N THR A 277 -8.65 11.54 21.39
CA THR A 277 -9.07 12.61 20.47
C THR A 277 -9.43 13.88 21.24
N ARG A 278 -8.91 15.03 20.80
CA ARG A 278 -9.25 16.35 21.36
C ARG A 278 -10.08 17.15 20.36
N THR A 279 -11.17 17.76 20.85
CA THR A 279 -12.00 18.66 20.03
C THR A 279 -11.22 19.92 19.69
N MET A 280 -11.15 20.24 18.39
CA MET A 280 -10.62 21.52 17.92
C MET A 280 -11.72 22.58 17.83
N ARG A 281 -12.82 22.24 17.14
CA ARG A 281 -13.92 23.16 16.86
C ARG A 281 -15.25 22.41 16.77
N THR A 282 -16.34 23.09 17.13
CA THR A 282 -17.71 22.61 17.00
C THR A 282 -18.35 23.15 15.70
N LYS A 283 -19.48 22.57 15.30
CA LYS A 283 -20.17 22.92 14.04
C LYS A 283 -20.82 24.31 14.01
N GLU A 284 -20.95 25.01 15.14
CA GLU A 284 -21.41 26.40 15.13
C GLU A 284 -20.47 27.30 14.29
N ASP A 285 -19.22 26.85 14.08
CA ASP A 285 -18.21 27.44 13.20
C ASP A 285 -18.18 26.85 11.78
N ALA A 286 -19.22 26.13 11.33
CA ALA A 286 -19.27 25.61 9.96
C ALA A 286 -19.28 26.77 8.97
N ALA A 287 -18.09 27.15 8.51
CA ALA A 287 -17.89 28.29 7.66
C ALA A 287 -18.65 28.09 6.34
N ASP A 288 -19.48 29.06 5.99
CA ASP A 288 -19.99 29.20 4.64
C ASP A 288 -18.79 29.51 3.72
N TYR A 289 -18.27 28.46 3.09
CA TYR A 289 -17.15 28.54 2.14
C TYR A 289 -17.51 29.31 0.86
N ARG A 290 -18.79 29.71 0.68
CA ARG A 290 -19.28 30.51 -0.44
C ARG A 290 -18.75 30.00 -1.78
N TYR A 291 -18.95 28.71 -2.05
CA TYR A 291 -18.50 28.11 -3.31
C TYR A 291 -19.13 28.82 -4.51
N PHE A 292 -18.31 29.19 -5.49
CA PHE A 292 -18.76 29.63 -6.80
C PHE A 292 -17.75 29.24 -7.88
N PRO A 293 -18.18 29.05 -9.14
CA PRO A 293 -17.27 28.71 -10.25
C PRO A 293 -16.13 29.71 -10.38
N ASP A 294 -14.90 29.23 -10.55
CA ASP A 294 -13.74 30.10 -10.71
C ASP A 294 -13.78 30.76 -12.11
N PRO A 295 -13.91 32.09 -12.20
CA PRO A 295 -14.00 32.78 -13.49
C PRO A 295 -12.68 32.83 -14.25
N ASP A 296 -11.55 32.62 -13.58
CA ASP A 296 -10.22 32.70 -14.19
C ASP A 296 -9.84 31.40 -14.91
N LEU A 297 -10.55 30.31 -14.62
CA LEU A 297 -10.34 29.00 -15.23
C LEU A 297 -11.54 28.63 -16.13
N PRO A 298 -11.34 28.45 -17.43
CA PRO A 298 -12.40 27.92 -18.27
C PRO A 298 -12.76 26.48 -17.83
N PRO A 299 -14.00 26.03 -18.10
CA PRO A 299 -14.40 24.65 -17.87
C PRO A 299 -13.41 23.66 -18.50
N LEU A 300 -12.99 22.67 -17.72
CA LEU A 300 -12.09 21.61 -18.17
C LEU A 300 -12.86 20.64 -19.06
N ALA A 301 -12.48 20.53 -20.32
CA ALA A 301 -13.01 19.53 -21.24
C ALA A 301 -12.10 18.29 -21.26
N ILE A 302 -12.68 17.12 -21.01
CA ILE A 302 -12.00 15.83 -21.00
C ILE A 302 -12.60 14.98 -22.12
N GLU A 303 -12.01 15.12 -23.31
CA GLU A 303 -12.46 14.39 -24.49
C GLU A 303 -12.18 12.87 -24.36
N PRO A 304 -13.02 12.00 -24.95
CA PRO A 304 -12.85 10.55 -24.90
C PRO A 304 -11.45 10.08 -25.35
N GLU A 305 -10.87 10.73 -26.37
CA GLU A 305 -9.53 10.39 -26.87
C GLU A 305 -8.45 10.65 -25.81
N TRP A 306 -8.64 11.62 -24.92
CA TRP A 306 -7.71 11.84 -23.82
C TRP A 306 -7.78 10.71 -22.79
N ILE A 307 -8.99 10.25 -22.46
CA ILE A 307 -9.20 9.12 -21.57
C ILE A 307 -8.53 7.86 -22.14
N GLU A 308 -8.71 7.58 -23.43
CA GLU A 308 -8.11 6.41 -24.07
C GLU A 308 -6.58 6.50 -24.18
N ARG A 309 -6.03 7.69 -24.44
CA ARG A 309 -4.57 7.89 -24.36
C ARG A 309 -4.04 7.59 -22.96
N VAL A 310 -4.73 8.06 -21.91
CA VAL A 310 -4.33 7.78 -20.53
C VAL A 310 -4.44 6.29 -20.23
N ARG A 311 -5.56 5.65 -20.59
CA ARG A 311 -5.80 4.19 -20.43
C ARG A 311 -4.69 3.36 -21.07
N ALA A 312 -4.27 3.70 -22.27
CA ALA A 312 -3.20 3.00 -22.98
C ALA A 312 -1.83 3.05 -22.28
N THR A 313 -1.62 4.00 -21.38
CA THR A 313 -0.37 4.14 -20.59
C THR A 313 -0.48 3.57 -19.18
N MET A 314 -1.66 3.08 -18.78
CA MET A 314 -1.84 2.54 -17.44
C MET A 314 -1.15 1.19 -17.29
N PRO A 315 -0.47 0.94 -16.15
CA PRO A 315 -0.03 -0.40 -15.83
C PRO A 315 -1.24 -1.31 -15.61
N GLU A 316 -1.06 -2.61 -15.83
CA GLU A 316 -2.01 -3.62 -15.35
C GLU A 316 -2.21 -3.41 -13.84
N LEU A 317 -3.47 -3.35 -13.39
CA LEU A 317 -3.79 -3.10 -11.98
C LEU A 317 -3.34 -4.29 -11.10
N PRO A 318 -2.97 -4.06 -9.83
CA PRO A 318 -2.36 -5.09 -9.00
C PRO A 318 -3.25 -6.33 -8.85
N ARG A 319 -4.57 -6.14 -8.74
CA ARG A 319 -5.52 -7.25 -8.64
C ARG A 319 -5.62 -8.06 -9.92
N ALA A 320 -5.74 -7.38 -11.07
CA ALA A 320 -5.79 -8.06 -12.38
C ALA A 320 -4.50 -8.86 -12.61
N MET A 321 -3.35 -8.29 -12.21
CA MET A 321 -2.06 -8.96 -12.26
C MET A 321 -1.98 -10.16 -11.31
N ALA A 322 -2.53 -10.05 -10.09
CA ALA A 322 -2.57 -11.18 -9.15
C ALA A 322 -3.45 -12.33 -9.70
N GLU A 323 -4.62 -12.01 -10.26
CA GLU A 323 -5.51 -12.96 -10.93
C GLU A 323 -4.80 -13.62 -12.14
N ARG A 324 -4.01 -12.84 -12.90
CA ARG A 324 -3.15 -13.34 -13.98
C ARG A 324 -2.09 -14.31 -13.45
N TYR A 325 -1.39 -14.00 -12.37
CA TYR A 325 -0.38 -14.89 -11.78
C TYR A 325 -0.98 -16.21 -11.29
N VAL A 326 -2.17 -16.19 -10.69
CA VAL A 326 -2.88 -17.42 -10.32
C VAL A 326 -3.19 -18.27 -11.56
N ARG A 327 -3.80 -17.66 -12.59
CA ARG A 327 -4.23 -18.35 -13.81
C ARG A 327 -3.08 -18.88 -14.66
N ASP A 328 -2.07 -18.04 -14.91
CA ASP A 328 -1.04 -18.30 -15.92
C ASP A 328 0.21 -18.97 -15.31
N HIS A 329 0.42 -18.84 -13.99
CA HIS A 329 1.57 -19.41 -13.29
C HIS A 329 1.20 -20.45 -12.21
N GLY A 330 -0.09 -20.76 -12.03
CA GLY A 330 -0.56 -21.73 -11.05
C GLY A 330 -0.25 -21.32 -9.60
N MET A 331 -0.15 -20.02 -9.34
CA MET A 331 0.18 -19.50 -8.02
C MET A 331 -1.02 -19.56 -7.08
N SER A 332 -0.75 -19.62 -5.77
CA SER A 332 -1.80 -19.36 -4.79
C SER A 332 -2.19 -17.88 -4.80
N GLU A 333 -3.43 -17.56 -4.42
CA GLU A 333 -3.87 -16.17 -4.29
C GLU A 333 -3.01 -15.38 -3.29
N TYR A 334 -2.58 -16.05 -2.21
CA TYR A 334 -1.67 -15.48 -1.22
C TYR A 334 -0.33 -15.07 -1.85
N ASP A 335 0.34 -15.98 -2.56
CA ASP A 335 1.63 -15.68 -3.18
C ASP A 335 1.50 -14.58 -4.25
N ALA A 336 0.44 -14.62 -5.05
CA ALA A 336 0.17 -13.63 -6.08
C ALA A 336 -0.08 -12.23 -5.47
N ALA A 337 -0.82 -12.16 -4.35
CA ALA A 337 -1.05 -10.92 -3.63
C ALA A 337 0.24 -10.34 -3.02
N GLN A 338 1.16 -11.20 -2.55
CA GLN A 338 2.47 -10.77 -2.04
C GLN A 338 3.35 -10.20 -3.15
N LEU A 339 3.41 -10.84 -4.31
CA LEU A 339 4.23 -10.37 -5.44
C LEU A 339 3.70 -9.10 -6.09
N THR A 340 2.40 -8.83 -5.96
CA THR A 340 1.74 -7.63 -6.50
C THR A 340 1.56 -6.53 -5.47
N GLN A 341 2.41 -6.48 -4.43
CA GLN A 341 2.40 -5.39 -3.45
C GLN A 341 2.93 -4.07 -4.01
N SER A 342 3.93 -4.12 -4.91
CA SER A 342 4.45 -2.94 -5.61
C SER A 342 4.74 -3.24 -7.08
N PRO A 343 4.70 -2.23 -7.97
CA PRO A 343 5.02 -2.42 -9.39
C PRO A 343 6.43 -2.97 -9.61
N ALA A 344 7.40 -2.53 -8.80
CA ALA A 344 8.78 -2.98 -8.93
C ALA A 344 8.96 -4.45 -8.53
N LEU A 345 8.28 -4.91 -7.48
CA LEU A 345 8.32 -6.31 -7.04
C LEU A 345 7.70 -7.21 -8.10
N ALA A 346 6.54 -6.79 -8.62
CA ALA A 346 5.85 -7.52 -9.68
C ALA A 346 6.69 -7.59 -10.96
N ARG A 347 7.33 -6.47 -11.35
CA ARG A 347 8.25 -6.44 -12.50
C ARG A 347 9.45 -7.35 -12.29
N TYR A 348 10.06 -7.32 -11.11
CA TYR A 348 11.20 -8.18 -10.78
C TYR A 348 10.82 -9.66 -10.93
N PHE A 349 9.64 -10.05 -10.44
CA PHE A 349 9.11 -11.40 -10.62
C PHE A 349 8.86 -11.74 -12.09
N ASP A 350 8.14 -10.89 -12.84
CA ASP A 350 7.89 -11.10 -14.27
C ASP A 350 9.20 -11.24 -15.06
N ASP A 351 10.22 -10.44 -14.74
CA ASP A 351 11.52 -10.48 -15.39
C ASP A 351 12.32 -11.74 -15.02
N ALA A 352 12.18 -12.26 -13.79
CA ALA A 352 12.78 -13.54 -13.39
C ALA A 352 12.10 -14.72 -14.13
N VAL A 353 10.77 -14.72 -14.23
CA VAL A 353 10.01 -15.73 -14.96
C VAL A 353 10.35 -15.70 -16.46
N LYS A 354 10.44 -14.51 -17.07
CA LYS A 354 10.90 -14.36 -18.48
C LYS A 354 12.32 -14.88 -18.69
N ALA A 355 13.19 -14.75 -17.68
CA ALA A 355 14.54 -15.28 -17.72
C ALA A 355 14.63 -16.81 -17.50
N GLY A 356 13.49 -17.51 -17.36
CA GLY A 356 13.42 -18.97 -17.29
C GLY A 356 13.24 -19.52 -15.87
N ALA A 357 13.00 -18.67 -14.87
CA ALA A 357 12.73 -19.12 -13.52
C ALA A 357 11.38 -19.87 -13.42
N THR A 358 11.36 -20.99 -12.71
CA THR A 358 10.08 -21.63 -12.32
C THR A 358 9.29 -20.67 -11.41
N PRO A 359 8.06 -20.25 -11.77
CA PRO A 359 7.33 -19.21 -11.05
C PRO A 359 7.21 -19.46 -9.54
N LYS A 360 6.88 -20.69 -9.13
CA LYS A 360 6.75 -21.03 -7.70
C LYS A 360 8.08 -20.92 -6.94
N LEU A 361 9.19 -21.33 -7.55
CA LEU A 361 10.50 -21.21 -6.92
C LEU A 361 10.93 -19.74 -6.82
N ALA A 362 10.77 -18.97 -7.91
CA ALA A 362 11.05 -17.54 -7.91
C ALA A 362 10.26 -16.82 -6.81
N SER A 363 8.95 -17.08 -6.72
CA SER A 363 8.08 -16.52 -5.68
C SER A 363 8.60 -16.83 -4.28
N ASN A 364 8.94 -18.08 -3.97
CA ASN A 364 9.40 -18.48 -2.64
C ASN A 364 10.73 -17.80 -2.26
N TRP A 365 11.64 -17.60 -3.23
CA TRP A 365 12.90 -16.91 -2.99
C TRP A 365 12.71 -15.40 -2.80
N ILE A 366 11.84 -14.79 -3.60
CA ILE A 366 11.50 -13.37 -3.51
C ILE A 366 10.83 -13.06 -2.17
N THR A 367 9.76 -13.78 -1.81
CA THR A 367 8.99 -13.52 -0.58
C THR A 367 9.66 -14.07 0.68
N GLY A 368 10.64 -14.95 0.54
CA GLY A 368 11.41 -15.51 1.65
C GLY A 368 12.76 -14.82 1.83
N GLU A 369 13.79 -15.35 1.20
CA GLU A 369 15.19 -14.94 1.46
C GLU A 369 15.48 -13.51 1.00
N MET A 370 14.95 -13.09 -0.14
CA MET A 370 15.17 -11.76 -0.67
C MET A 370 14.45 -10.71 0.19
N ALA A 371 13.16 -10.88 0.46
CA ALA A 371 12.39 -10.02 1.35
C ALA A 371 13.04 -9.88 2.74
N ARG A 372 13.58 -10.97 3.30
CA ARG A 372 14.32 -10.93 4.58
C ARG A 372 15.51 -9.96 4.54
N ARG A 373 16.29 -9.98 3.45
CA ARG A 373 17.48 -9.12 3.32
C ARG A 373 17.13 -7.67 2.99
N LEU A 374 16.15 -7.46 2.10
CA LEU A 374 15.60 -6.14 1.79
C LEU A 374 15.12 -5.44 3.07
N ASN A 375 14.35 -6.15 3.90
CA ASN A 375 13.87 -5.63 5.18
C ASN A 375 15.02 -5.36 6.17
N ALA A 376 16.02 -6.25 6.26
CA ALA A 376 17.16 -6.07 7.16
C ALA A 376 18.07 -4.89 6.78
N GLN A 377 18.10 -4.53 5.49
CA GLN A 377 18.86 -3.40 4.96
C GLN A 377 18.01 -2.14 4.75
N GLU A 378 16.70 -2.23 5.01
CA GLU A 378 15.72 -1.15 4.77
C GLU A 378 15.75 -0.59 3.34
N ILE A 379 15.96 -1.48 2.35
CA ILE A 379 15.98 -1.12 0.92
C ILE A 379 14.82 -1.76 0.15
N GLY A 380 14.40 -1.10 -0.93
CA GLY A 380 13.42 -1.63 -1.88
C GLY A 380 14.01 -2.64 -2.86
N ILE A 381 13.12 -3.40 -3.53
CA ILE A 381 13.50 -4.39 -4.55
C ILE A 381 14.25 -3.75 -5.74
N GLU A 382 14.03 -2.46 -5.99
CA GLU A 382 14.69 -1.64 -6.99
C GLU A 382 16.20 -1.49 -6.71
N ALA A 383 16.59 -1.58 -5.45
CA ALA A 383 17.98 -1.49 -4.99
C ALA A 383 18.59 -2.86 -4.67
N ALA A 384 17.89 -3.95 -5.01
CA ALA A 384 18.39 -5.29 -4.76
C ALA A 384 19.71 -5.54 -5.52
N PRO A 385 20.78 -6.01 -4.85
CA PRO A 385 22.05 -6.31 -5.52
C PRO A 385 21.97 -7.49 -6.50
N VAL A 386 21.03 -8.41 -6.26
CA VAL A 386 20.79 -9.59 -7.10
C VAL A 386 19.75 -9.24 -8.15
N THR A 387 20.12 -9.41 -9.42
CA THR A 387 19.22 -9.17 -10.56
C THR A 387 18.23 -10.31 -10.75
N ALA A 388 17.11 -10.03 -11.41
CA ALA A 388 16.10 -11.03 -11.74
C ALA A 388 16.67 -12.21 -12.57
N GLN A 389 17.66 -11.93 -13.44
CA GLN A 389 18.34 -12.93 -14.26
C GLN A 389 19.24 -13.85 -13.42
N GLN A 390 20.01 -13.28 -12.48
CA GLN A 390 20.82 -14.07 -11.56
C GLN A 390 19.94 -14.94 -10.66
N LEU A 391 18.81 -14.41 -10.19
CA LEU A 391 17.84 -15.22 -9.45
C LEU A 391 17.30 -16.35 -10.33
N ALA A 392 16.95 -16.08 -11.59
CA ALA A 392 16.45 -17.09 -12.52
C ALA A 392 17.46 -18.21 -12.75
N GLN A 393 18.73 -17.89 -12.96
CA GLN A 393 19.81 -18.87 -13.09
C GLN A 393 19.96 -19.70 -11.80
N LEU A 394 19.98 -19.05 -10.64
CA LEU A 394 20.07 -19.74 -9.35
C LEU A 394 18.92 -20.74 -9.14
N VAL A 395 17.67 -20.31 -9.33
CA VAL A 395 16.53 -21.22 -9.16
C VAL A 395 16.45 -22.27 -10.27
N GLY A 396 16.98 -21.99 -11.46
CA GLY A 396 17.17 -22.96 -12.53
C GLY A 396 18.09 -24.10 -12.09
N ARG A 397 19.23 -23.79 -11.44
CA ARG A 397 20.15 -24.80 -10.88
C ARG A 397 19.56 -25.60 -9.72
N ILE A 398 18.59 -25.04 -9.00
CA ILE A 398 17.84 -25.79 -8.01
C ILE A 398 16.86 -26.75 -8.71
N ALA A 399 16.17 -26.27 -9.75
CA ALA A 399 15.17 -27.04 -10.47
C ALA A 399 15.77 -28.23 -11.25
N ASP A 400 16.96 -28.06 -11.84
CA ASP A 400 17.67 -29.12 -12.57
C ASP A 400 18.46 -30.08 -11.66
N GLY A 401 18.52 -29.78 -10.35
CA GLY A 401 19.22 -30.60 -9.35
C GLY A 401 20.74 -30.38 -9.28
N THR A 402 21.30 -29.45 -10.07
CA THR A 402 22.73 -29.08 -10.03
C THR A 402 23.11 -28.39 -8.73
N LEU A 403 22.14 -27.85 -8.00
CA LEU A 403 22.35 -27.15 -6.73
C LEU A 403 21.29 -27.54 -5.69
N PRO A 404 21.69 -28.17 -4.57
CA PRO A 404 20.80 -28.40 -3.44
C PRO A 404 20.27 -27.08 -2.86
N ASN A 405 19.00 -27.05 -2.42
CA ASN A 405 18.36 -25.83 -1.93
C ASN A 405 19.06 -25.22 -0.69
N ASN A 406 19.71 -26.04 0.15
CA ASN A 406 20.53 -25.56 1.27
C ASN A 406 21.81 -24.85 0.79
N ALA A 407 22.45 -25.36 -0.26
CA ALA A 407 23.65 -24.77 -0.86
C ALA A 407 23.33 -23.49 -1.65
N ALA A 408 22.13 -23.39 -2.23
CA ALA A 408 21.68 -22.21 -2.95
C ALA A 408 21.72 -20.92 -2.12
N ARG A 409 21.54 -20.99 -0.80
CA ARG A 409 21.65 -19.82 0.09
C ARG A 409 23.06 -19.25 0.13
N GLN A 410 24.09 -20.09 -0.01
CA GLN A 410 25.49 -19.64 -0.05
C GLN A 410 25.81 -18.93 -1.36
N VAL A 411 25.27 -19.43 -2.47
CA VAL A 411 25.39 -18.76 -3.78
C VAL A 411 24.67 -17.43 -3.76
N PHE A 412 23.44 -17.40 -3.24
CA PHE A 412 22.68 -16.17 -3.08
C PHE A 412 23.41 -15.14 -2.20
N ASP A 413 24.09 -15.60 -1.14
CA ASP A 413 24.87 -14.73 -0.27
C ASP A 413 26.06 -14.08 -0.98
N ALA A 414 26.80 -14.85 -1.78
CA ALA A 414 27.90 -14.35 -2.59
C ALA A 414 27.42 -13.35 -3.65
N LEU A 415 26.28 -13.60 -4.30
CA LEU A 415 25.67 -12.65 -5.24
C LEU A 415 25.25 -11.36 -4.52
N TRP A 416 24.62 -11.48 -3.35
CA TRP A 416 24.12 -10.34 -2.58
C TRP A 416 25.24 -9.44 -2.05
N THR A 417 26.35 -10.03 -1.62
CA THR A 417 27.50 -9.30 -1.07
C THR A 417 28.45 -8.78 -2.15
N GLY A 418 28.26 -9.19 -3.40
CA GLY A 418 29.16 -8.84 -4.51
C GLY A 418 30.47 -9.63 -4.52
N GLU A 419 30.57 -10.76 -3.78
CA GLU A 419 31.71 -11.68 -3.85
C GLU A 419 31.85 -12.29 -5.25
N GLY A 420 30.74 -12.45 -5.97
CA GLY A 420 30.71 -12.88 -7.37
C GLY A 420 29.43 -12.45 -8.08
N SER A 421 29.46 -12.46 -9.41
CA SER A 421 28.32 -12.04 -10.25
C SER A 421 27.74 -13.17 -11.11
N ASP A 422 28.48 -14.26 -11.30
CA ASP A 422 28.05 -15.41 -12.09
C ASP A 422 27.70 -16.60 -11.18
N VAL A 423 26.48 -17.12 -11.32
CA VAL A 423 25.94 -18.18 -10.44
C VAL A 423 26.76 -19.45 -10.56
N ASP A 424 27.10 -19.87 -11.78
CA ASP A 424 27.79 -21.14 -12.02
C ASP A 424 29.25 -21.07 -11.55
N ALA A 425 29.93 -19.94 -11.78
CA ALA A 425 31.27 -19.70 -11.27
C ALA A 425 31.33 -19.76 -9.73
N ILE A 426 30.32 -19.22 -9.04
CA ILE A 426 30.24 -19.31 -7.57
C ILE A 426 30.00 -20.76 -7.12
N ILE A 427 29.13 -21.50 -7.81
CA ILE A 427 28.87 -22.92 -7.51
C ILE A 427 30.15 -23.74 -7.62
N GLU A 428 30.95 -23.53 -8.68
CA GLU A 428 32.23 -24.22 -8.88
C GLU A 428 33.28 -23.78 -7.85
N ALA A 429 33.44 -22.47 -7.64
CA ALA A 429 34.47 -21.93 -6.75
C ALA A 429 34.26 -22.36 -5.28
N LYS A 430 33.00 -22.51 -4.85
CA LYS A 430 32.65 -22.98 -3.51
C LYS A 430 32.38 -24.49 -3.45
N ASP A 431 32.58 -25.22 -4.56
CA ASP A 431 32.41 -26.67 -4.67
C ASP A 431 31.03 -27.14 -4.13
N LEU A 432 29.96 -26.48 -4.57
CA LEU A 432 28.59 -26.62 -4.04
C LEU A 432 27.72 -27.62 -4.80
N LYS A 433 28.27 -28.28 -5.81
CA LYS A 433 27.53 -29.31 -6.56
C LYS A 433 27.22 -30.51 -5.68
N PRO A 434 26.06 -31.17 -5.89
CA PRO A 434 25.72 -32.37 -5.17
C PRO A 434 26.72 -33.47 -5.46
N MET A 435 27.00 -34.29 -4.46
CA MET A 435 27.91 -35.41 -4.60
C MET A 435 27.24 -36.51 -5.46
N SER A 436 27.67 -36.65 -6.71
CA SER A 436 27.12 -37.60 -7.68
C SER A 436 27.80 -38.99 -7.65
N ASP A 437 28.93 -39.13 -6.95
CA ASP A 437 29.62 -40.41 -6.80
C ASP A 437 28.96 -41.27 -5.72
N THR A 438 28.20 -42.26 -6.15
CA THR A 438 27.55 -43.25 -5.29
C THR A 438 28.55 -44.02 -4.42
N GLY A 439 29.79 -44.24 -4.89
CA GLY A 439 30.81 -44.95 -4.13
C GLY A 439 31.38 -44.14 -2.97
N ALA A 440 31.49 -42.81 -3.12
CA ALA A 440 31.87 -41.91 -2.04
C ALA A 440 30.75 -41.79 -1.00
N LEU A 441 29.49 -41.71 -1.44
CA LEU A 441 28.33 -41.67 -0.57
C LEU A 441 28.18 -42.95 0.27
N ASP A 442 28.40 -44.11 -0.34
CA ASP A 442 28.35 -45.40 0.35
C ASP A 442 29.38 -45.51 1.47
N LYS A 443 30.61 -45.01 1.25
CA LYS A 443 31.64 -44.99 2.31
C LYS A 443 31.24 -44.10 3.48
N ILE A 444 30.67 -42.92 3.20
CA ILE A 444 30.18 -42.02 4.24
C ILE A 444 29.03 -42.66 5.02
N LEU A 445 28.11 -43.34 4.32
CA LEU A 445 27.01 -44.08 4.95
C LEU A 445 27.54 -45.17 5.89
N ASP A 446 28.49 -45.98 5.44
CA ASP A 446 29.09 -47.06 6.24
C ASP A 446 29.83 -46.51 7.46
N GLU A 447 30.57 -45.42 7.31
CA GLU A 447 31.23 -44.74 8.43
C GLU A 447 30.23 -44.17 9.44
N VAL A 448 29.15 -43.54 8.98
CA VAL A 448 28.14 -42.96 9.86
C VAL A 448 27.39 -44.07 10.60
N ILE A 449 27.04 -45.17 9.93
CA ILE A 449 26.41 -46.34 10.56
C ILE A 449 27.33 -46.92 11.64
N ALA A 450 28.62 -47.10 11.33
CA ALA A 450 29.60 -47.63 12.28
C ALA A 450 29.81 -46.71 13.50
N LYS A 451 29.85 -45.39 13.30
CA LYS A 451 30.07 -44.39 14.36
C LYS A 451 28.81 -44.10 15.20
N ASN A 452 27.62 -44.52 14.76
CA ASN A 452 26.35 -44.20 15.40
C ASN A 452 25.53 -45.44 15.78
N ALA A 453 26.19 -46.47 16.32
CA ALA A 453 25.58 -47.76 16.69
C ALA A 453 24.27 -47.63 17.50
N LYS A 454 24.22 -46.69 18.46
CA LYS A 454 23.02 -46.43 19.27
C LYS A 454 21.81 -46.00 18.43
N ASN A 455 22.00 -45.11 17.45
CA ASN A 455 20.91 -44.66 16.59
C ASN A 455 20.45 -45.76 15.64
N VAL A 456 21.36 -46.65 15.22
CA VAL A 456 21.06 -47.81 14.40
C VAL A 456 20.20 -48.83 15.17
N GLU A 457 20.55 -49.11 16.42
CA GLU A 457 19.75 -49.98 17.31
C GLU A 457 18.37 -49.37 17.59
N GLU A 458 18.28 -48.06 17.87
CA GLU A 458 17.01 -47.37 18.07
C GLU A 458 16.11 -47.43 16.83
N TYR A 459 16.68 -47.26 15.63
CA TYR A 459 15.92 -47.36 14.38
C TYR A 459 15.39 -48.78 14.15
N ARG A 460 16.25 -49.80 14.31
CA ARG A 460 15.85 -51.23 14.21
C ARG A 460 14.83 -51.64 15.27
N GLY A 461 14.84 -50.97 16.42
CA GLY A 461 13.82 -51.11 17.48
C GLY A 461 12.48 -50.43 17.18
N GLY A 462 12.28 -49.88 15.96
CA GLY A 462 11.02 -49.29 15.50
C GLY A 462 10.90 -47.78 15.71
N LYS A 463 11.96 -47.09 16.14
CA LYS A 463 11.92 -45.65 16.41
C LYS A 463 12.34 -44.85 15.18
N GLU A 464 11.39 -44.57 14.29
CA GLU A 464 11.65 -43.87 13.00
C GLU A 464 12.40 -42.53 13.13
N LYS A 465 12.22 -41.79 14.24
CA LYS A 465 12.94 -40.53 14.49
C LYS A 465 14.47 -40.70 14.55
N ALA A 466 14.98 -41.89 14.85
CA ALA A 466 16.42 -42.16 14.86
C ALA A 466 17.03 -42.11 13.43
N LEU A 467 16.24 -42.40 12.40
CA LEU A 467 16.65 -42.27 11.00
C LEU A 467 16.98 -40.81 10.64
N ASN A 468 16.15 -39.86 11.09
CA ASN A 468 16.41 -38.43 10.86
C ASN A 468 17.73 -37.97 11.52
N GLY A 469 18.09 -38.55 12.67
CA GLY A 469 19.38 -38.32 13.31
C GLY A 469 20.56 -38.81 12.46
N LEU A 470 20.43 -40.00 11.86
CA LEU A 470 21.44 -40.57 10.94
C LEU A 470 21.55 -39.75 9.66
N VAL A 471 20.42 -39.35 9.06
CA VAL A 471 20.40 -38.43 7.89
C VAL A 471 21.15 -37.14 8.22
N GLY A 472 20.91 -36.55 9.39
CA GLY A 472 21.64 -35.35 9.83
C GLY A 472 23.16 -35.55 9.94
N GLN A 473 23.62 -36.72 10.42
CA GLN A 473 25.05 -37.04 10.49
C GLN A 473 25.67 -37.26 9.11
N VAL A 474 24.97 -37.92 8.18
CA VAL A 474 25.42 -38.07 6.78
C VAL A 474 25.48 -36.72 6.08
N MET A 475 24.50 -35.84 6.29
CA MET A 475 24.52 -34.48 5.76
C MET A 475 25.70 -33.68 6.32
N LYS A 476 26.04 -33.83 7.60
CA LYS A 476 27.21 -33.18 8.20
C LYS A 476 28.52 -33.72 7.63
N ALA A 477 28.66 -35.04 7.51
CA ALA A 477 29.87 -35.69 6.99
C ALA A 477 30.11 -35.42 5.51
N SER A 478 29.04 -35.25 4.72
CA SER A 478 29.10 -34.86 3.30
C SER A 478 29.23 -33.35 3.07
N GLY A 479 29.39 -32.55 4.14
CA GLY A 479 29.45 -31.08 4.01
C GLY A 479 28.16 -30.46 3.46
N GLY A 480 27.03 -31.15 3.57
CA GLY A 480 25.73 -30.72 3.06
C GLY A 480 25.50 -31.02 1.58
N LYS A 481 26.41 -31.74 0.91
CA LYS A 481 26.36 -32.02 -0.54
C LYS A 481 25.57 -33.26 -0.93
N ALA A 482 25.28 -34.16 0.01
CA ALA A 482 24.47 -35.34 -0.29
C ALA A 482 22.99 -34.97 -0.47
N ASN A 483 22.28 -35.64 -1.38
CA ASN A 483 20.85 -35.45 -1.54
C ASN A 483 20.10 -36.11 -0.37
N PRO A 484 19.32 -35.37 0.46
CA PRO A 484 18.65 -35.93 1.63
C PRO A 484 17.68 -37.08 1.31
N ALA A 485 16.99 -37.03 0.17
CA ALA A 485 16.08 -38.08 -0.25
C ALA A 485 16.85 -39.36 -0.58
N GLN A 486 17.92 -39.24 -1.37
CA GLN A 486 18.81 -40.35 -1.72
C GLN A 486 19.49 -40.96 -0.49
N VAL A 487 19.97 -40.12 0.44
CA VAL A 487 20.54 -40.57 1.72
C VAL A 487 19.52 -41.36 2.53
N THR A 488 18.28 -40.88 2.59
CA THR A 488 17.21 -41.55 3.33
C THR A 488 16.90 -42.92 2.73
N GLU A 489 16.79 -43.03 1.40
CA GLU A 489 16.58 -44.31 0.73
C GLU A 489 17.73 -45.28 0.93
N LEU A 490 18.98 -44.83 0.78
CA LEU A 490 20.16 -45.67 0.97
C LEU A 490 20.34 -46.13 2.41
N LEU A 491 20.05 -45.26 3.40
CA LEU A 491 20.05 -45.65 4.81
C LEU A 491 18.98 -46.71 5.09
N LYS A 492 17.77 -46.56 4.56
CA LYS A 492 16.71 -47.57 4.69
C LYS A 492 17.17 -48.90 4.09
N ALA A 493 17.71 -48.88 2.87
CA ALA A 493 18.21 -50.07 2.20
C ALA A 493 19.35 -50.79 2.96
N LYS A 494 20.28 -50.04 3.58
CA LYS A 494 21.38 -50.62 4.36
C LYS A 494 20.97 -51.12 5.75
N LEU A 495 19.94 -50.52 6.36
CA LEU A 495 19.56 -50.82 7.74
C LEU A 495 18.49 -51.92 7.87
N GLY A 496 17.78 -52.24 6.77
CA GLY A 496 16.72 -53.24 6.71
C GLY A 496 15.34 -52.61 6.76
#